data_AF-A0A6A3IMW0-F1
#
_entry.id   AF-A0A6A3IMW0-F1
#
_cell.length_a   1.000
_cell.length_b   1.000
_cell.length_c   1.000
_cell.angle_alpha   90.00
_cell.angle_beta   90.00
_cell.angle_gamma   90.00
#
_symmetry.space_group_name_H-M   'P 1'
#
loop_
_entity.id
_entity.type
_entity.pdbx_description
1 polymer ?
#
loop_
_entity_poly.entity_id
_entity_poly.type
_entity_poly.pdbx_seq_one_letter_code
_entity_poly.pdbx_strand_id
1 'polypeptide(L)'
;MVREADKENHRLIFTFREAFGILGVPILGTLVACIAWTTWLIYIALAPNQAANWLMGTSTYDNGQFWSIIDTTPVMTNIGAACLVLVDLCYLYVVVKMLRWRTTVARLYATSSRPHEDIRVDPTTDSWIRTASDRVKTNYHELTSFRGSKRKFWMTVLLELLETGSPAALVYGELFYTSIQRIPSWANEFTYLQTLHLEGKPDSQNLVTLPEDLFTDMPWLSAVHIGFHPNLANIPALSGVPNLKGLTLAWMLILTELPSFDRVPLLEHLLLTFLPHLERMPDMAPLRLVSNFSLSRAVQLCCNGFLGACDLNDSYCAYNPAAGIPAASCLDEEPFLGNMGTRDMFKKFESVVCQKQPSDMFLVGSTPTRQTIEMCDRRPFGQCQTPDGRTGICYNTRLQVLSCCGDENYIELRRYQIQLGVGQKCDPELEKWLGCEDEHKIVQ
;
A
#
# COMPACT_ATOMS: atom_id res chain seq x y z
N MET A 1 -27.19 -16.87 80.25
CA MET A 1 -27.50 -15.83 79.25
C MET A 1 -26.44 -15.92 78.17
N VAL A 2 -26.78 -16.54 77.05
CA VAL A 2 -25.90 -16.72 75.89
C VAL A 2 -26.07 -15.49 74.99
N ARG A 3 -25.02 -14.68 74.93
CA ARG A 3 -24.72 -13.59 73.98
C ARG A 3 -23.19 -13.68 73.91
N GLU A 4 -22.50 -13.88 72.80
CA GLU A 4 -22.69 -13.39 71.44
C GLU A 4 -22.15 -14.47 70.47
N ALA A 5 -22.98 -14.92 69.52
CA ALA A 5 -22.55 -15.75 68.39
C ALA A 5 -23.09 -15.13 67.09
N ASP A 6 -22.97 -13.81 66.98
CA ASP A 6 -23.45 -13.07 65.83
C ASP A 6 -22.53 -11.87 65.54
N LYS A 7 -21.42 -12.15 64.85
CA LYS A 7 -20.59 -11.20 64.07
C LYS A 7 -19.25 -11.83 63.71
N GLU A 8 -19.19 -12.68 62.69
CA GLU A 8 -17.97 -12.81 61.88
C GLU A 8 -18.24 -13.54 60.56
N ASN A 9 -19.09 -12.94 59.73
CA ASN A 9 -19.16 -13.28 58.30
C ASN A 9 -18.95 -12.02 57.46
N HIS A 10 -17.94 -11.22 57.83
CA HIS A 10 -17.48 -10.11 57.00
C HIS A 10 -16.79 -10.71 55.77
N ARG A 11 -17.49 -10.63 54.63
CA ARG A 11 -16.90 -10.88 53.30
C ARG A 11 -15.69 -9.95 53.13
N LEU A 12 -14.47 -10.47 53.30
CA LEU A 12 -13.24 -9.80 52.94
C LEU A 12 -13.20 -9.63 51.40
N ILE A 13 -13.76 -8.52 50.92
CA ILE A 13 -13.66 -8.09 49.52
C ILE A 13 -12.42 -7.19 49.45
N PHE A 14 -11.27 -7.77 49.10
CA PHE A 14 -10.09 -6.98 48.77
C PHE A 14 -10.32 -6.21 47.47
N THR A 15 -9.85 -4.97 47.42
CA THR A 15 -9.84 -4.16 46.20
C THR A 15 -8.80 -4.71 45.22
N PHE A 16 -9.00 -4.51 43.91
CA PHE A 16 -8.11 -5.05 42.87
C PHE A 16 -6.64 -4.62 43.06
N ARG A 17 -6.43 -3.41 43.59
CA ARG A 17 -5.11 -2.85 43.92
C ARG A 17 -4.45 -3.53 45.12
N GLU A 18 -5.22 -4.07 46.06
CA GLU A 18 -4.71 -4.86 47.19
C GLU A 18 -4.36 -6.30 46.78
N ALA A 19 -5.09 -6.88 45.83
CA ALA A 19 -4.85 -8.25 45.36
C ALA A 19 -3.69 -8.37 44.36
N PHE A 20 -3.48 -7.36 43.51
CA PHE A 20 -2.50 -7.39 42.41
C PHE A 20 -1.48 -6.25 42.45
N GLY A 21 -1.52 -5.42 43.49
CA GLY A 21 -0.63 -4.27 43.65
C GLY A 21 -0.91 -3.15 42.65
N ILE A 22 -0.04 -2.13 42.65
CA ILE A 22 -0.13 -0.95 41.78
C ILE A 22 -0.01 -1.32 40.28
N LEU A 23 0.69 -2.42 39.98
CA LEU A 23 0.91 -2.91 38.62
C LEU A 23 -0.26 -3.73 38.06
N GLY A 24 -1.23 -4.15 38.88
CA GLY A 24 -2.38 -4.94 38.39
C GLY A 24 -3.24 -4.16 37.39
N VAL A 25 -3.46 -2.86 37.62
CA VAL A 25 -4.28 -2.00 36.76
C VAL A 25 -3.67 -1.81 35.37
N PRO A 26 -2.39 -1.44 35.21
CA PRO A 26 -1.78 -1.35 33.88
C PRO A 26 -1.75 -2.70 33.17
N ILE A 27 -1.49 -3.82 33.86
CA ILE A 27 -1.50 -5.15 33.24
C ILE A 27 -2.90 -5.50 32.70
N LEU A 28 -3.96 -5.22 33.45
CA LEU A 28 -5.33 -5.42 32.98
C LEU A 28 -5.64 -4.51 31.78
N GLY A 29 -5.18 -3.26 31.81
CA GLY A 29 -5.32 -2.32 30.70
C GLY A 29 -4.63 -2.83 29.43
N THR A 30 -3.39 -3.31 29.54
CA THR A 30 -2.65 -3.92 28.41
C THR A 30 -3.39 -5.14 27.87
N LEU A 31 -3.90 -6.03 28.72
CA LEU A 31 -4.65 -7.20 28.29
C LEU A 31 -5.93 -6.84 27.53
N VAL A 32 -6.67 -5.83 27.98
CA VAL A 32 -7.87 -5.35 27.28
C VAL A 32 -7.50 -4.73 25.94
N ALA A 33 -6.42 -3.95 25.87
CA ALA A 33 -5.92 -3.39 24.62
C ALA A 33 -5.47 -4.50 23.65
N CYS A 34 -4.80 -5.54 24.14
CA CYS A 34 -4.45 -6.72 23.35
C CYS A 34 -5.69 -7.39 22.76
N ILE A 35 -6.73 -7.64 23.58
CA ILE A 35 -8.00 -8.26 23.12
C ILE A 35 -8.66 -7.41 22.03
N ALA A 36 -8.76 -6.09 22.25
CA ALA A 36 -9.35 -5.19 21.27
C ALA A 36 -8.57 -5.21 19.94
N TRP A 37 -7.24 -5.23 20.02
CA TRP A 37 -6.38 -5.28 18.84
C TRP A 37 -6.46 -6.63 18.11
N THR A 38 -6.43 -7.76 18.82
CA THR A 38 -6.58 -9.09 18.21
C THR A 38 -7.95 -9.28 17.59
N THR A 39 -9.02 -8.79 18.23
CA THR A 39 -10.37 -8.77 17.65
C THR A 39 -10.41 -7.97 16.34
N TRP A 40 -9.73 -6.82 16.31
CA TRP A 40 -9.62 -6.00 15.11
C TRP A 40 -8.86 -6.71 13.98
N LEU A 41 -7.76 -7.41 14.30
CA LEU A 41 -7.01 -8.20 13.31
C LEU A 41 -7.84 -9.36 12.74
N ILE A 42 -8.65 -10.03 13.57
CA ILE A 42 -9.58 -11.07 13.11
C ILE A 42 -10.58 -10.49 12.11
N TYR A 43 -11.14 -9.32 12.40
CA TYR A 43 -12.08 -8.65 11.50
C TYR A 43 -11.44 -8.26 10.17
N ILE A 44 -10.23 -7.69 10.19
CA ILE A 44 -9.47 -7.39 8.96
C ILE A 44 -9.22 -8.66 8.14
N ALA A 45 -8.86 -9.76 8.79
CA ALA A 45 -8.56 -11.01 8.08
C ALA A 45 -9.81 -11.62 7.43
N LEU A 46 -10.96 -11.60 8.10
CA LEU A 46 -12.20 -12.21 7.61
C LEU A 46 -12.99 -11.34 6.63
N ALA A 47 -12.90 -10.01 6.76
CA ALA A 47 -13.66 -9.06 5.96
C ALA A 47 -12.80 -7.85 5.55
N PRO A 48 -11.71 -8.04 4.79
CA PRO A 48 -10.76 -6.99 4.47
C PRO A 48 -11.41 -5.81 3.75
N ASN A 49 -12.31 -6.08 2.80
CA ASN A 49 -13.05 -5.04 2.08
C ASN A 49 -13.94 -4.20 3.00
N GLN A 50 -14.65 -4.82 3.96
CA GLN A 50 -15.50 -4.08 4.91
C GLN A 50 -14.66 -3.28 5.91
N ALA A 51 -13.53 -3.84 6.36
CA ALA A 51 -12.60 -3.16 7.24
C ALA A 51 -11.98 -1.93 6.58
N ALA A 52 -11.50 -2.06 5.34
CA ALA A 52 -10.97 -0.95 4.56
C ALA A 52 -12.05 0.12 4.30
N ASN A 53 -13.28 -0.29 3.97
CA ASN A 53 -14.39 0.63 3.79
C ASN A 53 -14.77 1.42 5.05
N TRP A 54 -14.77 0.75 6.20
CA TRP A 54 -15.04 1.40 7.48
C TRP A 54 -13.93 2.39 7.84
N LEU A 55 -12.67 1.98 7.68
CA LEU A 55 -11.50 2.80 8.02
C LEU A 55 -11.39 4.05 7.13
N MET A 56 -11.68 3.90 5.84
CA MET A 56 -11.50 4.95 4.83
C MET A 56 -12.78 5.73 4.53
N GLY A 57 -13.90 5.39 5.19
CA GLY A 57 -15.20 6.02 4.95
C GLY A 57 -15.75 5.79 3.54
N THR A 58 -15.41 4.65 2.92
CA THR A 58 -15.79 4.32 1.54
C THR A 58 -16.95 3.33 1.43
N SER A 59 -17.71 3.12 2.50
CA SER A 59 -18.81 2.12 2.54
C SER A 59 -19.94 2.37 1.53
N THR A 60 -20.15 3.62 1.13
CA THR A 60 -21.19 3.99 0.15
C THR A 60 -20.76 3.82 -1.30
N TYR A 61 -19.47 3.54 -1.56
CA TYR A 61 -18.96 3.35 -2.91
C TYR A 61 -18.99 1.88 -3.31
N ASP A 62 -19.41 1.61 -4.55
CA ASP A 62 -19.45 0.27 -5.16
C ASP A 62 -20.14 -0.81 -4.29
N ASN A 63 -21.25 -0.42 -3.65
CA ASN A 63 -22.04 -1.29 -2.77
C ASN A 63 -21.18 -2.00 -1.70
N GLY A 64 -20.10 -1.34 -1.21
CA GLY A 64 -19.19 -1.87 -0.19
C GLY A 64 -18.04 -2.74 -0.70
N GLN A 65 -17.67 -2.66 -1.98
CA GLN A 65 -16.55 -3.42 -2.59
C GLN A 65 -15.48 -2.55 -3.26
N PHE A 66 -15.44 -1.26 -2.90
CA PHE A 66 -14.51 -0.26 -3.45
C PHE A 66 -13.05 -0.74 -3.57
N TRP A 67 -12.55 -1.47 -2.58
CA TRP A 67 -11.15 -1.90 -2.52
C TRP A 67 -10.85 -3.16 -3.34
N SER A 68 -11.86 -3.97 -3.66
CA SER A 68 -11.73 -5.24 -4.41
C SER A 68 -10.49 -6.05 -4.00
N ILE A 69 -10.20 -6.11 -2.69
CA ILE A 69 -9.06 -6.85 -2.15
C ILE A 69 -9.31 -8.31 -2.49
N ILE A 70 -8.40 -8.90 -3.26
CA ILE A 70 -8.48 -10.29 -3.69
C ILE A 70 -8.49 -11.17 -2.43
N ASP A 71 -9.58 -11.92 -2.25
CA ASP A 71 -9.69 -12.86 -1.14
C ASP A 71 -8.59 -13.91 -1.29
N THR A 72 -7.67 -13.94 -0.32
CA THR A 72 -6.65 -14.99 -0.22
C THR A 72 -7.32 -16.34 -0.03
N THR A 73 -6.62 -17.42 -0.41
CA THR A 73 -7.20 -18.77 -0.39
C THR A 73 -7.97 -19.04 0.93
N PRO A 74 -9.25 -19.46 0.86
CA PRO A 74 -10.14 -19.44 2.04
C PRO A 74 -9.61 -20.33 3.18
N VAL A 75 -8.80 -21.34 2.85
CA VAL A 75 -8.15 -22.22 3.82
C VAL A 75 -7.13 -21.46 4.66
N MET A 76 -6.28 -20.63 4.04
CA MET A 76 -5.20 -19.92 4.75
C MET A 76 -5.78 -18.83 5.67
N THR A 77 -6.78 -18.10 5.18
CA THR A 77 -7.49 -17.06 5.95
C THR A 77 -8.20 -17.65 7.16
N ASN A 78 -8.90 -18.77 6.99
CA ASN A 78 -9.60 -19.43 8.09
C ASN A 78 -8.65 -19.98 9.16
N ILE A 79 -7.49 -20.54 8.76
CA ILE A 79 -6.47 -21.00 9.71
C ILE A 79 -5.90 -19.81 10.50
N GLY A 80 -5.56 -18.70 9.81
CA GLY A 80 -5.07 -17.48 10.45
C GLY A 80 -6.06 -16.91 11.46
N ALA A 81 -7.33 -16.78 11.06
CA ALA A 81 -8.40 -16.30 11.95
C ALA A 81 -8.61 -17.24 13.15
N ALA A 82 -8.60 -18.56 12.95
CA ALA A 82 -8.74 -19.52 14.05
C ALA A 82 -7.60 -19.43 15.07
N CYS A 83 -6.36 -19.24 14.61
CA CYS A 83 -5.21 -19.02 15.48
C CYS A 83 -5.36 -17.73 16.31
N LEU A 84 -5.82 -16.63 15.69
CA LEU A 84 -6.07 -15.37 16.40
C LEU A 84 -7.20 -15.50 17.42
N VAL A 85 -8.28 -16.22 17.10
CA VAL A 85 -9.37 -16.51 18.05
C VAL A 85 -8.85 -17.29 19.26
N LEU A 86 -7.97 -18.27 19.05
CA LEU A 86 -7.36 -19.03 20.15
C LEU A 86 -6.54 -18.10 21.07
N VAL A 87 -5.77 -17.17 20.50
CA VAL A 87 -4.99 -16.18 21.26
C VAL A 87 -5.92 -15.27 22.06
N ASP A 88 -7.02 -14.81 21.46
CA ASP A 88 -8.00 -13.95 22.11
C ASP A 88 -8.69 -14.65 23.30
N LEU A 89 -9.05 -15.93 23.14
CA LEU A 89 -9.56 -16.78 24.22
C LEU A 89 -8.55 -16.94 25.36
N CYS A 90 -7.25 -17.03 25.06
CA CYS A 90 -6.21 -17.07 26.08
C CYS A 90 -6.14 -15.77 26.88
N TYR A 91 -6.22 -14.61 26.22
CA TYR A 91 -6.27 -13.32 26.92
C TYR A 91 -7.52 -13.19 27.80
N LEU A 92 -8.69 -13.58 27.28
CA LEU A 92 -9.95 -13.60 28.05
C LEU A 92 -9.85 -14.53 29.26
N TYR A 93 -9.25 -15.71 29.10
CA TYR A 93 -9.01 -16.62 30.22
C TYR A 93 -8.14 -15.97 31.31
N VAL A 94 -7.05 -15.28 30.94
CA VAL A 94 -6.19 -14.56 31.90
C VAL A 94 -6.95 -13.43 32.59
N VAL A 95 -7.76 -12.66 31.86
CA VAL A 95 -8.60 -11.59 32.43
C VAL A 95 -9.62 -12.16 33.42
N VAL A 96 -10.36 -13.20 33.03
CA VAL A 96 -11.32 -13.88 33.92
C VAL A 96 -10.62 -14.45 35.13
N LYS A 97 -9.43 -15.03 34.96
CA LYS A 97 -8.61 -15.55 36.07
C LYS A 97 -8.17 -14.43 37.00
N MET A 98 -7.68 -13.30 36.50
CA MET A 98 -7.35 -12.13 37.32
C MET A 98 -8.58 -11.59 38.08
N LEU A 99 -9.74 -11.52 37.42
CA LEU A 99 -10.97 -11.01 38.02
C LEU A 99 -11.63 -12.00 39.00
N ARG A 100 -11.50 -13.31 38.79
CA ARG A 100 -12.10 -14.35 39.63
C ARG A 100 -11.18 -14.85 40.76
N TRP A 101 -9.86 -14.91 40.55
CA TRP A 101 -8.93 -15.30 41.62
C TRP A 101 -8.68 -14.22 42.68
N ARG A 102 -9.25 -13.01 42.53
CA ARG A 102 -9.32 -12.01 43.62
C ARG A 102 -9.86 -12.60 44.93
N THR A 103 -10.83 -13.52 44.84
CA THR A 103 -11.43 -14.18 46.02
C THR A 103 -10.61 -15.36 46.53
N THR A 104 -9.76 -15.97 45.69
CA THR A 104 -8.93 -17.11 46.08
C THR A 104 -7.64 -16.66 46.75
N VAL A 105 -7.03 -15.56 46.28
CA VAL A 105 -5.90 -14.90 46.97
C VAL A 105 -6.35 -14.38 48.34
N ALA A 106 -7.55 -13.80 48.44
CA ALA A 106 -8.17 -13.41 49.70
C ALA A 106 -8.32 -14.59 50.69
N ARG A 107 -8.73 -15.77 50.19
CA ARG A 107 -8.80 -16.98 51.01
C ARG A 107 -7.42 -17.46 51.44
N LEU A 108 -6.43 -17.49 50.54
CA LEU A 108 -5.07 -17.96 50.84
C LEU A 108 -4.36 -17.10 51.89
N TYR A 109 -4.59 -15.78 51.91
CA TYR A 109 -4.11 -14.91 52.99
C TYR A 109 -4.79 -15.19 54.34
N ALA A 110 -6.10 -15.49 54.32
CA ALA A 110 -6.85 -15.87 55.52
C ALA A 110 -6.51 -17.28 56.04
N THR A 111 -6.15 -18.24 55.16
CA THR A 111 -5.67 -19.57 55.59
C THR A 111 -4.21 -19.57 56.04
N SER A 112 -3.38 -18.62 55.57
CA SER A 112 -1.99 -18.45 56.05
C SER A 112 -1.88 -18.07 57.53
N SER A 113 -2.99 -17.73 58.20
CA SER A 113 -3.04 -17.28 59.60
C SER A 113 -3.71 -18.28 60.57
N ARG A 114 -3.95 -19.53 60.18
CA ARG A 114 -4.38 -20.60 61.10
C ARG A 114 -3.50 -21.86 60.96
N PRO A 115 -3.22 -22.61 62.06
CA PRO A 115 -2.38 -23.79 62.01
C PRO A 115 -3.09 -24.95 61.29
N HIS A 116 -2.27 -25.72 60.57
CA HIS A 116 -2.61 -26.83 59.68
C HIS A 116 -3.33 -27.99 60.41
N GLU A 117 -4.44 -28.48 59.85
CA GLU A 117 -4.95 -29.84 60.10
C GLU A 117 -5.19 -30.55 58.75
N ASP A 118 -4.67 -31.77 58.64
CA ASP A 118 -4.62 -32.59 57.41
C ASP A 118 -5.97 -33.24 57.07
N ILE A 119 -6.35 -33.18 55.79
CA ILE A 119 -7.46 -33.96 55.22
C ILE A 119 -6.91 -34.90 54.13
N ARG A 120 -7.19 -36.20 54.29
CA ARG A 120 -6.80 -37.32 53.42
C ARG A 120 -7.74 -37.41 52.20
N VAL A 121 -7.18 -37.55 50.99
CA VAL A 121 -7.92 -37.80 49.73
C VAL A 121 -7.32 -39.02 49.00
N ASP A 122 -8.19 -39.79 48.36
CA ASP A 122 -8.05 -41.16 47.81
C ASP A 122 -7.05 -41.28 46.60
N PRO A 123 -6.20 -42.33 46.49
CA PRO A 123 -4.94 -42.26 45.73
C PRO A 123 -4.96 -42.67 44.24
N THR A 124 -6.07 -43.15 43.67
CA THR A 124 -5.97 -44.00 42.46
C THR A 124 -6.32 -43.34 41.12
N THR A 125 -7.10 -42.25 41.09
CA THR A 125 -7.46 -41.53 39.85
C THR A 125 -6.62 -40.27 39.57
N ASP A 126 -5.78 -39.85 40.53
CA ASP A 126 -5.06 -38.57 40.54
C ASP A 126 -3.62 -38.67 40.00
N SER A 127 -3.07 -39.89 39.87
CA SER A 127 -1.65 -40.14 39.59
C SER A 127 -1.18 -39.67 38.20
N TRP A 128 -1.91 -40.00 37.14
CA TRP A 128 -1.45 -39.72 35.77
C TRP A 128 -1.65 -38.26 35.35
N ILE A 129 -2.75 -37.64 35.77
CA ILE A 129 -3.04 -36.22 35.53
C ILE A 129 -2.09 -35.33 36.34
N ARG A 130 -1.76 -35.69 37.60
CA ARG A 130 -0.74 -34.96 38.37
C ARG A 130 0.64 -35.15 37.79
N THR A 131 1.03 -36.35 37.36
CA THR A 131 2.37 -36.55 36.79
C THR A 131 2.57 -35.77 35.48
N ALA A 132 1.53 -35.71 34.63
CA ALA A 132 1.56 -34.90 33.41
C ALA A 132 1.48 -33.39 33.71
N SER A 133 0.59 -32.98 34.61
CA SER A 133 0.46 -31.58 35.08
C SER A 133 1.73 -31.10 35.77
N ASP A 134 2.39 -31.93 36.57
CA ASP A 134 3.60 -31.58 37.33
C ASP A 134 4.81 -31.52 36.40
N ARG A 135 4.91 -32.37 35.37
CA ARG A 135 5.90 -32.23 34.28
C ARG A 135 5.70 -30.97 33.44
N VAL A 136 4.46 -30.65 33.09
CA VAL A 136 4.15 -29.43 32.34
C VAL A 136 4.38 -28.20 33.22
N LYS A 137 4.00 -28.23 34.49
CA LYS A 137 4.28 -27.17 35.46
C LYS A 137 5.77 -26.98 35.67
N THR A 138 6.54 -28.04 35.88
CA THR A 138 7.99 -27.93 36.09
C THR A 138 8.69 -27.40 34.85
N ASN A 139 8.37 -27.90 33.66
CA ASN A 139 8.89 -27.35 32.41
C ASN A 139 8.48 -25.89 32.19
N TYR A 140 7.21 -25.55 32.39
CA TYR A 140 6.72 -24.17 32.27
C TYR A 140 7.40 -23.25 33.29
N HIS A 141 7.55 -23.68 34.55
CA HIS A 141 8.19 -22.92 35.62
C HIS A 141 9.72 -22.80 35.40
N GLU A 142 10.38 -23.77 34.78
CA GLU A 142 11.77 -23.63 34.34
C GLU A 142 11.92 -22.64 33.16
N LEU A 143 10.94 -22.62 32.25
CA LEU A 143 10.89 -21.69 31.12
C LEU A 143 10.55 -20.25 31.53
N THR A 144 9.66 -20.04 32.52
CA THR A 144 9.07 -18.72 32.81
C THR A 144 9.41 -18.15 34.20
N SER A 145 10.09 -18.89 35.08
CA SER A 145 10.42 -18.36 36.41
C SER A 145 11.51 -17.28 36.36
N PHE A 146 11.39 -16.30 37.25
CA PHE A 146 12.30 -15.15 37.36
C PHE A 146 13.78 -15.53 37.59
N ARG A 147 14.05 -16.75 38.09
CA ARG A 147 15.38 -17.34 38.29
C ARG A 147 15.67 -18.58 37.41
N GLY A 148 14.88 -18.82 36.35
CA GLY A 148 15.00 -20.00 35.49
C GLY A 148 16.33 -20.04 34.71
N SER A 149 16.89 -21.24 34.54
CA SER A 149 18.18 -21.51 33.88
C SER A 149 18.24 -20.98 32.43
N LYS A 150 17.10 -20.95 31.73
CA LYS A 150 16.97 -20.52 30.34
C LYS A 150 16.65 -19.02 30.18
N ARG A 151 16.63 -18.22 31.26
CA ARG A 151 16.31 -16.77 31.20
C ARG A 151 17.20 -16.01 30.23
N LYS A 152 18.51 -16.29 30.24
CA LYS A 152 19.46 -15.57 29.38
C LYS A 152 19.09 -15.76 27.92
N PHE A 153 18.69 -16.97 27.52
CA PHE A 153 18.26 -17.28 26.15
C PHE A 153 17.03 -16.47 25.73
N TRP A 154 15.97 -16.43 26.55
CA TRP A 154 14.77 -15.64 26.23
C TRP A 154 14.99 -14.14 26.30
N MET A 155 15.88 -13.67 27.19
CA MET A 155 16.22 -12.26 27.30
C MET A 155 17.11 -11.81 26.15
N THR A 156 18.04 -12.63 25.66
CA THR A 156 18.77 -12.38 24.41
C THR A 156 17.88 -12.51 23.19
N VAL A 157 16.93 -13.46 23.15
CA VAL A 157 15.99 -13.57 22.02
C VAL A 157 15.01 -12.40 22.02
N LEU A 158 14.55 -11.92 23.19
CA LEU A 158 13.68 -10.75 23.28
C LEU A 158 14.44 -9.45 23.01
N LEU A 159 15.71 -9.34 23.45
CA LEU A 159 16.59 -8.23 23.06
C LEU A 159 16.95 -8.28 21.59
N GLU A 160 17.24 -9.45 21.01
CA GLU A 160 17.40 -9.62 19.58
C GLU A 160 16.10 -9.26 18.87
N LEU A 161 14.92 -9.66 19.34
CA LEU A 161 13.62 -9.31 18.75
C LEU A 161 13.26 -7.83 18.91
N LEU A 162 13.77 -7.15 19.94
CA LEU A 162 13.60 -5.71 20.18
C LEU A 162 14.66 -4.86 19.46
N GLU A 163 15.88 -5.37 19.30
CA GLU A 163 16.97 -4.76 18.51
C GLU A 163 16.79 -5.01 17.00
N THR A 164 16.26 -6.18 16.61
CA THR A 164 15.70 -6.45 15.27
C THR A 164 14.32 -5.84 15.09
N GLY A 165 13.73 -5.29 16.16
CA GLY A 165 12.63 -4.33 16.14
C GLY A 165 13.10 -3.00 15.55
N SER A 166 13.56 -3.06 14.30
CA SER A 166 13.92 -1.91 13.50
C SER A 166 12.66 -1.06 13.26
N PRO A 167 12.76 0.28 13.13
CA PRO A 167 12.00 0.87 12.05
C PRO A 167 12.46 0.13 10.80
N ALA A 168 11.63 -0.75 10.24
CA ALA A 168 11.95 -1.40 8.98
C ALA A 168 12.37 -0.30 8.02
N ALA A 169 13.60 -0.40 7.49
CA ALA A 169 14.10 0.58 6.55
C ALA A 169 13.05 0.73 5.45
N LEU A 170 12.60 1.96 5.18
CA LEU A 170 11.52 2.17 4.21
C LEU A 170 12.06 1.83 2.82
N VAL A 171 11.67 0.65 2.31
CA VAL A 171 12.12 0.17 0.99
C VAL A 171 11.18 0.65 -0.12
N TYR A 172 9.89 0.77 0.17
CA TYR A 172 8.87 1.18 -0.80
C TYR A 172 8.09 2.37 -0.23
N GLY A 173 8.06 3.47 -0.98
CA GLY A 173 7.29 4.66 -0.66
C GLY A 173 6.21 4.85 -1.71
N GLU A 174 5.00 4.36 -1.43
CA GLU A 174 3.86 4.46 -2.35
C GLU A 174 2.77 5.34 -1.74
N LEU A 175 2.53 6.50 -2.36
CA LEU A 175 1.54 7.49 -1.93
C LEU A 175 0.55 7.74 -3.07
N PHE A 176 -0.58 7.04 -3.01
CA PHE A 176 -1.67 7.17 -3.98
C PHE A 176 -2.79 8.04 -3.43
N TYR A 177 -3.22 9.03 -4.22
CA TYR A 177 -4.45 9.79 -3.97
C TYR A 177 -4.53 10.52 -2.63
N THR A 178 -3.37 10.84 -2.04
CA THR A 178 -3.24 11.39 -0.69
C THR A 178 -3.54 12.89 -0.60
N SER A 179 -3.69 13.58 -1.75
CA SER A 179 -3.89 15.05 -1.81
C SER A 179 -2.80 15.87 -1.13
N ILE A 180 -1.63 15.27 -0.89
CA ILE A 180 -0.48 15.96 -0.31
C ILE A 180 -0.02 17.05 -1.28
N GLN A 181 0.29 18.21 -0.73
CA GLN A 181 0.79 19.35 -1.50
C GLN A 181 2.30 19.51 -1.44
N ARG A 182 2.92 18.97 -0.39
CA ARG A 182 4.36 19.04 -0.14
C ARG A 182 4.83 17.74 0.51
N ILE A 183 5.96 17.23 0.02
CA ILE A 183 6.72 16.21 0.74
C ILE A 183 7.57 16.94 1.80
N PRO A 184 7.61 16.46 3.06
CA PRO A 184 8.45 17.07 4.09
C PRO A 184 9.94 17.03 3.72
N SER A 185 10.71 18.03 4.13
CA SER A 185 12.14 18.12 3.82
C SER A 185 12.98 16.96 4.38
N TRP A 186 12.56 16.39 5.52
CA TRP A 186 13.22 15.23 6.14
C TRP A 186 13.03 13.92 5.35
N ALA A 187 12.24 13.92 4.26
CA ALA A 187 12.09 12.73 3.41
C ALA A 187 13.39 12.31 2.71
N ASN A 188 14.41 13.19 2.68
CA ASN A 188 15.77 12.85 2.25
C ASN A 188 16.45 11.80 3.17
N GLU A 189 15.93 11.56 4.38
CA GLU A 189 16.47 10.55 5.32
C GLU A 189 16.15 9.10 4.90
N PHE A 190 15.31 8.89 3.87
CA PHE A 190 14.95 7.56 3.37
C PHE A 190 16.05 6.94 2.48
N THR A 191 17.23 6.74 3.05
CA THR A 191 18.44 6.29 2.32
C THR A 191 18.33 4.89 1.72
N TYR A 192 17.47 4.02 2.28
CA TYR A 192 17.25 2.63 1.83
C TYR A 192 16.09 2.48 0.83
N LEU A 193 15.48 3.59 0.42
CA LEU A 193 14.32 3.56 -0.48
C LEU A 193 14.72 2.99 -1.83
N GLN A 194 13.97 2.00 -2.32
CA GLN A 194 14.17 1.36 -3.62
C GLN A 194 13.16 1.83 -4.66
N THR A 195 11.92 2.09 -4.23
CA THR A 195 10.85 2.57 -5.10
C THR A 195 10.13 3.75 -4.46
N LEU A 196 9.95 4.82 -5.24
CA LEU A 196 9.12 5.96 -4.88
C LEU A 196 7.99 6.11 -5.92
N HIS A 197 6.74 5.95 -5.50
CA HIS A 197 5.56 6.14 -6.33
C HIS A 197 4.67 7.19 -5.71
N LEU A 198 4.50 8.32 -6.40
CA LEU A 198 3.61 9.41 -6.01
C LEU A 198 2.54 9.57 -7.09
N GLU A 199 1.27 9.31 -6.76
CA GLU A 199 0.14 9.50 -7.67
C GLU A 199 -0.85 10.51 -7.07
N GLY A 200 -1.11 11.58 -7.80
CA GLY A 200 -2.01 12.64 -7.36
C GLY A 200 -3.49 12.26 -7.42
N LYS A 201 -4.30 12.95 -6.61
CA LYS A 201 -5.77 12.79 -6.56
C LYS A 201 -6.47 13.70 -7.57
N PRO A 202 -7.42 13.17 -8.36
CA PRO A 202 -8.36 14.00 -9.13
C PRO A 202 -9.03 15.06 -8.26
N ASP A 203 -9.26 16.24 -8.84
CA ASP A 203 -9.92 17.39 -8.21
C ASP A 203 -9.24 17.90 -6.92
N SER A 204 -7.95 17.62 -6.77
CA SER A 204 -7.12 18.10 -5.66
C SER A 204 -5.96 18.93 -6.19
N GLN A 205 -5.40 19.80 -5.33
CA GLN A 205 -4.24 20.62 -5.70
C GLN A 205 -3.00 19.78 -6.00
N ASN A 206 -2.88 18.61 -5.34
CA ASN A 206 -1.75 17.69 -5.42
C ASN A 206 -0.41 18.38 -5.13
N LEU A 207 0.70 17.64 -5.30
CA LEU A 207 2.03 18.20 -5.09
C LEU A 207 2.25 19.45 -5.95
N VAL A 208 2.71 20.51 -5.29
CA VAL A 208 3.11 21.78 -5.93
C VAL A 208 4.63 21.88 -5.97
N THR A 209 5.31 21.32 -4.97
CA THR A 209 6.77 21.37 -4.82
C THR A 209 7.29 20.08 -4.20
N LEU A 210 8.48 19.66 -4.62
CA LEU A 210 9.29 18.64 -3.95
C LEU A 210 10.50 19.31 -3.26
N PRO A 211 11.01 18.74 -2.15
CA PRO A 211 12.26 19.21 -1.55
C PRO A 211 13.44 19.11 -2.53
N GLU A 212 14.22 20.18 -2.66
CA GLU A 212 15.39 20.24 -3.55
C GLU A 212 16.44 19.17 -3.24
N ASP A 213 16.53 18.77 -1.99
CA ASP A 213 17.46 17.78 -1.47
C ASP A 213 16.91 16.35 -1.43
N LEU A 214 15.70 16.11 -1.95
CA LEU A 214 15.02 14.81 -1.87
C LEU A 214 15.88 13.67 -2.42
N PHE A 215 16.55 13.87 -3.56
CA PHE A 215 17.34 12.82 -4.24
C PHE A 215 18.85 12.95 -4.01
N THR A 216 19.28 13.53 -2.90
CA THR A 216 20.71 13.78 -2.60
C THR A 216 21.44 12.59 -1.98
N ASP A 217 20.75 11.71 -1.25
CA ASP A 217 21.34 10.51 -0.63
C ASP A 217 20.35 9.33 -0.65
N MET A 218 20.11 8.79 -1.86
CA MET A 218 19.22 7.65 -2.05
C MET A 218 19.89 6.58 -2.93
N PRO A 219 20.99 5.96 -2.46
CA PRO A 219 21.81 5.07 -3.27
C PRO A 219 21.09 3.79 -3.70
N TRP A 220 20.04 3.37 -3.00
CA TRP A 220 19.28 2.16 -3.31
C TRP A 220 18.09 2.41 -4.24
N LEU A 221 17.79 3.67 -4.56
CA LEU A 221 16.61 4.04 -5.33
C LEU A 221 16.77 3.55 -6.77
N SER A 222 15.85 2.69 -7.18
CA SER A 222 15.86 2.00 -8.47
C SER A 222 14.72 2.44 -9.37
N ALA A 223 13.58 2.88 -8.82
CA ALA A 223 12.42 3.33 -9.58
C ALA A 223 11.76 4.55 -8.95
N VAL A 224 11.47 5.55 -9.77
CA VAL A 224 10.70 6.74 -9.42
C VAL A 224 9.53 6.87 -10.39
N HIS A 225 8.31 6.89 -9.85
CA HIS A 225 7.08 7.18 -10.56
C HIS A 225 6.40 8.39 -9.92
N ILE A 226 6.16 9.43 -10.69
CA ILE A 226 5.43 10.61 -10.23
C ILE A 226 4.36 10.93 -11.28
N GLY A 227 3.11 10.75 -10.90
CA GLY A 227 1.97 10.82 -11.79
C GLY A 227 0.86 11.74 -11.26
N PHE A 228 0.19 12.44 -12.18
CA PHE A 228 -1.00 13.25 -11.89
C PHE A 228 -0.76 14.42 -10.91
N HIS A 229 0.32 15.16 -11.14
CA HIS A 229 0.70 16.33 -10.35
C HIS A 229 0.73 17.59 -11.23
N PRO A 230 -0.44 18.14 -11.63
CA PRO A 230 -0.52 19.18 -12.67
C PRO A 230 0.18 20.48 -12.30
N ASN A 231 0.31 20.77 -11.00
CA ASN A 231 0.93 21.99 -10.46
C ASN A 231 2.40 21.79 -10.03
N LEU A 232 2.99 20.62 -10.30
CA LEU A 232 4.40 20.37 -9.96
C LEU A 232 5.29 20.92 -11.08
N ALA A 233 6.00 22.01 -10.77
CA ALA A 233 6.80 22.73 -11.76
C ALA A 233 8.21 22.19 -11.95
N ASN A 234 8.79 21.52 -10.96
CA ASN A 234 10.19 21.11 -10.98
C ASN A 234 10.37 19.73 -10.35
N ILE A 235 11.30 18.95 -10.91
CA ILE A 235 11.81 17.71 -10.31
C ILE A 235 13.21 17.98 -9.73
N PRO A 236 13.45 17.65 -8.44
CA PRO A 236 14.75 17.88 -7.80
C PRO A 236 15.92 17.17 -8.50
N ALA A 237 17.13 17.67 -8.29
CA ALA A 237 18.32 17.13 -8.92
C ALA A 237 18.59 15.66 -8.49
N LEU A 238 18.77 14.78 -9.47
CA LEU A 238 19.04 13.34 -9.31
C LEU A 238 20.50 13.06 -8.90
N SER A 239 20.97 13.76 -7.86
CA SER A 239 22.39 13.89 -7.58
C SER A 239 23.02 12.75 -6.77
N GLY A 240 22.20 12.00 -6.01
CA GLY A 240 22.59 10.89 -5.15
C GLY A 240 21.78 9.61 -5.39
N VAL A 241 21.37 9.37 -6.63
CA VAL A 241 20.57 8.20 -7.06
C VAL A 241 21.30 7.37 -8.14
N PRO A 242 22.53 6.89 -7.89
CA PRO A 242 23.36 6.23 -8.91
C PRO A 242 22.78 4.91 -9.45
N ASN A 243 21.87 4.27 -8.71
CA ASN A 243 21.24 3.00 -9.09
C ASN A 243 19.84 3.15 -9.70
N LEU A 244 19.44 4.38 -10.05
CA LEU A 244 18.14 4.63 -10.66
C LEU A 244 18.06 3.96 -12.04
N LYS A 245 17.08 3.06 -12.20
CA LYS A 245 16.81 2.31 -13.44
C LYS A 245 15.56 2.79 -14.16
N GLY A 246 14.54 3.23 -13.42
CA GLY A 246 13.27 3.69 -13.98
C GLY A 246 12.90 5.08 -13.52
N LEU A 247 12.61 5.97 -14.46
CA LEU A 247 12.02 7.27 -14.21
C LEU A 247 10.74 7.41 -15.05
N THR A 248 9.60 7.54 -14.38
CA THR A 248 8.30 7.78 -15.01
C THR A 248 7.72 9.08 -14.50
N LEU A 249 7.45 10.01 -15.41
CA LEU A 249 6.78 11.29 -15.12
C LEU A 249 5.52 11.38 -15.99
N ALA A 250 4.38 11.49 -15.33
CA ALA A 250 3.08 11.50 -15.99
C ALA A 250 2.23 12.67 -15.52
N TRP A 251 1.57 13.38 -16.44
CA TRP A 251 0.58 14.41 -16.10
C TRP A 251 1.15 15.53 -15.20
N MET A 252 2.21 16.18 -15.65
CA MET A 252 2.75 17.40 -15.04
C MET A 252 2.55 18.53 -16.05
N LEU A 253 1.53 19.34 -15.81
CA LEU A 253 1.06 20.27 -16.84
C LEU A 253 2.00 21.45 -16.99
N ILE A 254 2.64 21.90 -15.91
CA ILE A 254 3.49 23.10 -15.89
C ILE A 254 4.99 22.82 -15.83
N LEU A 255 5.41 21.54 -15.89
CA LEU A 255 6.83 21.17 -15.88
C LEU A 255 7.48 21.57 -17.19
N THR A 256 8.50 22.44 -17.14
CA THR A 256 9.18 22.97 -18.33
C THR A 256 10.49 22.27 -18.68
N GLU A 257 11.20 21.77 -17.67
CA GLU A 257 12.53 21.17 -17.80
C GLU A 257 12.71 19.95 -16.90
N LEU A 258 13.66 19.08 -17.26
CA LEU A 258 14.05 17.91 -16.47
C LEU A 258 15.45 18.10 -15.87
N PRO A 259 15.74 17.47 -14.71
CA PRO A 259 17.07 17.49 -14.11
C PRO A 259 18.11 16.78 -14.99
N SER A 260 19.39 17.12 -14.81
CA SER A 260 20.49 16.47 -15.54
C SER A 260 20.55 14.95 -15.29
N PHE A 261 20.95 14.21 -16.33
CA PHE A 261 21.13 12.77 -16.29
C PHE A 261 22.56 12.31 -15.99
N ASP A 262 23.50 13.23 -15.71
CA ASP A 262 24.93 12.93 -15.54
C ASP A 262 25.22 11.89 -14.43
N ARG A 263 24.36 11.81 -13.42
CA ARG A 263 24.53 10.95 -12.23
C ARG A 263 23.60 9.74 -12.18
N VAL A 264 22.88 9.47 -13.27
CA VAL A 264 21.98 8.31 -13.40
C VAL A 264 22.37 7.41 -14.59
N PRO A 265 23.62 6.88 -14.64
CA PRO A 265 24.10 6.12 -15.79
C PRO A 265 23.40 4.77 -15.98
N LEU A 266 22.69 4.27 -14.95
CA LEU A 266 21.99 2.99 -14.96
C LEU A 266 20.53 3.08 -15.41
N LEU A 267 20.08 4.25 -15.89
CA LEU A 267 18.70 4.41 -16.33
C LEU A 267 18.41 3.49 -17.54
N GLU A 268 17.46 2.59 -17.36
CA GLU A 268 16.98 1.61 -18.36
C GLU A 268 15.65 2.05 -18.97
N HIS A 269 14.80 2.71 -18.17
CA HIS A 269 13.45 3.12 -18.54
C HIS A 269 13.22 4.61 -18.26
N LEU A 270 12.85 5.36 -19.30
CA LEU A 270 12.48 6.77 -19.21
C LEU A 270 11.13 6.98 -19.90
N LEU A 271 10.08 7.14 -19.10
CA LEU A 271 8.71 7.24 -19.59
C LEU A 271 8.15 8.63 -19.24
N LEU A 272 7.92 9.44 -20.27
CA LEU A 272 7.42 10.79 -20.15
C LEU A 272 6.08 10.86 -20.87
N THR A 273 5.00 11.14 -20.13
CA THR A 273 3.66 11.16 -20.72
C THR A 273 2.84 12.35 -20.27
N PHE A 274 2.25 13.06 -21.22
CA PHE A 274 1.41 14.22 -20.97
C PHE A 274 2.11 15.31 -20.14
N LEU A 275 3.22 15.82 -20.71
CA LEU A 275 4.03 16.92 -20.19
C LEU A 275 3.95 18.09 -21.18
N PRO A 276 2.79 18.76 -21.30
CA PRO A 276 2.53 19.69 -22.39
C PRO A 276 3.50 20.86 -22.45
N HIS A 277 3.98 21.34 -21.30
CA HIS A 277 4.93 22.45 -21.20
C HIS A 277 6.39 22.05 -21.20
N LEU A 278 6.72 20.76 -21.38
CA LEU A 278 8.12 20.37 -21.49
C LEU A 278 8.68 20.99 -22.78
N GLU A 279 9.65 21.90 -22.65
CA GLU A 279 10.21 22.65 -23.77
C GLU A 279 11.53 22.07 -24.26
N ARG A 280 12.34 21.49 -23.35
CA ARG A 280 13.70 21.03 -23.61
C ARG A 280 13.99 19.69 -22.94
N MET A 281 14.91 18.92 -23.53
CA MET A 281 15.46 17.69 -22.94
C MET A 281 16.91 17.92 -22.49
N PRO A 282 17.31 17.48 -21.29
CA PRO A 282 18.70 17.51 -20.86
C PRO A 282 19.55 16.52 -21.65
N ASP A 283 20.88 16.63 -21.54
CA ASP A 283 21.80 15.75 -22.27
C ASP A 283 21.60 14.28 -21.89
N MET A 284 21.28 13.46 -22.88
CA MET A 284 21.07 12.03 -22.76
C MET A 284 22.31 11.20 -23.09
N ALA A 285 23.44 11.81 -23.47
CA ALA A 285 24.68 11.08 -23.73
C ALA A 285 25.20 10.22 -22.55
N PRO A 286 24.99 10.59 -21.26
CA PRO A 286 25.31 9.72 -20.14
C PRO A 286 24.49 8.42 -20.09
N LEU A 287 23.30 8.41 -20.71
CA LEU A 287 22.31 7.33 -20.61
C LEU A 287 22.60 6.19 -21.59
N ARG A 288 23.54 5.30 -21.23
CA ARG A 288 24.00 4.22 -22.11
C ARG A 288 23.13 2.96 -22.09
N LEU A 289 22.30 2.79 -21.06
CA LEU A 289 21.54 1.56 -20.81
C LEU A 289 20.04 1.69 -21.14
N VAL A 290 19.61 2.84 -21.65
CA VAL A 290 18.19 3.08 -21.99
C VAL A 290 17.73 2.09 -23.06
N SER A 291 16.85 1.19 -22.63
CA SER A 291 16.19 0.18 -23.44
C SER A 291 14.77 0.58 -23.79
N ASN A 292 14.14 1.41 -22.95
CA ASN A 292 12.81 1.94 -23.16
C ASN A 292 12.79 3.45 -22.92
N PHE A 293 12.52 4.21 -23.98
CA PHE A 293 12.28 5.65 -23.92
C PHE A 293 11.00 5.93 -24.69
N SER A 294 10.07 6.63 -24.05
CA SER A 294 8.84 7.09 -24.69
C SER A 294 8.53 8.52 -24.29
N LEU A 295 8.10 9.30 -25.26
CA LEU A 295 7.54 10.63 -25.06
C LEU A 295 6.19 10.68 -25.76
N SER A 296 5.10 10.62 -25.00
CA SER A 296 3.76 10.44 -25.53
C SER A 296 2.77 11.46 -24.98
N ARG A 297 1.69 11.69 -25.73
CA ARG A 297 0.60 12.63 -25.44
C ARG A 297 1.03 14.08 -25.32
N ALA A 298 0.50 14.96 -26.19
CA ALA A 298 0.66 16.42 -26.20
C ALA A 298 1.91 16.95 -25.47
N VAL A 299 3.01 17.13 -26.21
CA VAL A 299 4.28 17.65 -25.69
C VAL A 299 4.82 18.71 -26.66
N GLN A 300 4.97 19.96 -26.19
CA GLN A 300 5.41 21.08 -27.03
C GLN A 300 6.84 20.91 -27.56
N LEU A 301 7.72 20.22 -26.84
CA LEU A 301 9.05 19.79 -27.31
C LEU A 301 9.03 19.14 -28.71
N CYS A 302 7.93 18.49 -29.10
CA CYS A 302 7.83 17.82 -30.40
C CYS A 302 7.72 18.78 -31.60
N CYS A 303 7.40 20.05 -31.39
CA CYS A 303 7.07 21.01 -32.45
C CYS A 303 7.57 22.44 -32.19
N ASN A 304 8.12 22.74 -31.01
CA ASN A 304 8.68 24.05 -30.65
C ASN A 304 10.08 24.32 -31.26
N GLY A 305 10.57 23.42 -32.11
CA GLY A 305 11.90 23.48 -32.73
C GLY A 305 12.96 22.59 -32.06
N PHE A 306 12.69 21.98 -30.90
CA PHE A 306 13.66 21.10 -30.24
C PHE A 306 14.11 19.93 -31.13
N LEU A 307 13.17 19.28 -31.83
CA LEU A 307 13.43 18.18 -32.76
C LEU A 307 13.64 18.62 -34.23
N GLY A 308 13.86 19.91 -34.49
CA GLY A 308 14.18 20.40 -35.82
C GLY A 308 13.47 21.71 -36.14
N ALA A 309 12.71 21.73 -37.25
CA ALA A 309 11.94 22.92 -37.60
C ALA A 309 10.80 23.16 -36.60
N CYS A 310 10.62 24.40 -36.17
CA CYS A 310 9.48 24.78 -35.36
C CYS A 310 8.20 24.80 -36.23
N ASP A 311 7.15 24.11 -35.78
CA ASP A 311 5.83 24.11 -36.40
C ASP A 311 4.74 24.41 -35.35
N LEU A 312 4.38 25.70 -35.23
CA LEU A 312 3.34 26.14 -34.30
C LEU A 312 1.91 25.78 -34.73
N ASN A 313 1.73 25.27 -35.96
CA ASN A 313 0.44 24.75 -36.42
C ASN A 313 0.24 23.28 -36.03
N ASP A 314 1.28 22.61 -35.54
CA ASP A 314 1.20 21.26 -35.02
C ASP A 314 0.17 21.18 -33.88
N SER A 315 -0.66 20.14 -33.87
CA SER A 315 -1.64 19.87 -32.81
C SER A 315 -1.07 19.87 -31.38
N TYR A 316 0.23 19.60 -31.20
CA TYR A 316 0.88 19.63 -29.88
C TYR A 316 1.38 21.03 -29.48
N CYS A 317 1.55 21.96 -30.43
CA CYS A 317 1.99 23.33 -30.18
C CYS A 317 0.88 24.37 -30.33
N ALA A 318 -0.18 24.05 -31.08
CA ALA A 318 -1.35 24.88 -31.20
C ALA A 318 -2.09 25.00 -29.86
N TYR A 319 -2.77 26.12 -29.65
CA TYR A 319 -3.61 26.33 -28.47
C TYR A 319 -4.68 25.23 -28.36
N ASN A 320 -4.70 24.51 -27.24
CA ASN A 320 -5.72 23.49 -26.96
C ASN A 320 -6.64 23.96 -25.82
N PRO A 321 -7.81 24.55 -26.13
CA PRO A 321 -8.73 25.05 -25.12
C PRO A 321 -9.37 23.95 -24.28
N ALA A 322 -9.55 22.73 -24.84
CA ALA A 322 -10.18 21.62 -24.13
C ALA A 322 -9.29 21.09 -22.98
N ALA A 323 -7.96 21.15 -23.17
CA ALA A 323 -6.98 20.75 -22.17
C ALA A 323 -6.40 21.92 -21.35
N GLY A 324 -6.80 23.16 -21.66
CA GLY A 324 -6.22 24.36 -21.03
C GLY A 324 -4.74 24.57 -21.33
N ILE A 325 -4.23 23.98 -22.43
CA ILE A 325 -2.81 24.07 -22.81
C ILE A 325 -2.64 25.30 -23.72
N PRO A 326 -1.82 26.29 -23.35
CA PRO A 326 -1.55 27.47 -24.18
C PRO A 326 -0.73 27.09 -25.43
N ALA A 327 -0.71 27.99 -26.41
CA ALA A 327 0.14 27.81 -27.59
C ALA A 327 1.64 27.86 -27.21
N ALA A 328 2.45 27.03 -27.86
CA ALA A 328 3.89 27.05 -27.71
C ALA A 328 4.52 28.28 -28.39
N SER A 329 5.74 28.61 -28.00
CA SER A 329 6.63 29.50 -28.74
C SER A 329 7.79 28.70 -29.34
N CYS A 330 8.32 29.16 -30.47
CA CYS A 330 9.54 28.58 -31.01
C CYS A 330 10.72 28.92 -30.09
N LEU A 331 11.66 27.98 -29.96
CA LEU A 331 12.91 28.22 -29.27
C LEU A 331 13.78 29.20 -30.08
N ASP A 332 14.30 30.23 -29.41
CA ASP A 332 15.09 31.31 -30.04
C ASP A 332 16.55 30.91 -30.37
N GLU A 333 17.07 29.89 -29.69
CA GLU A 333 18.42 29.34 -29.87
C GLU A 333 18.33 28.10 -30.76
N GLU A 334 19.35 27.78 -31.58
CA GLU A 334 19.38 26.53 -32.35
C GLU A 334 19.16 25.33 -31.41
N PRO A 335 17.98 24.71 -31.40
CA PRO A 335 17.61 23.78 -30.34
C PRO A 335 18.21 22.40 -30.55
N PHE A 336 18.67 22.16 -31.77
CA PHE A 336 18.96 20.83 -32.26
C PHE A 336 20.27 20.37 -31.63
N LEU A 337 20.13 19.77 -30.44
CA LEU A 337 20.98 18.73 -29.91
C LEU A 337 22.40 19.20 -29.53
N GLY A 338 22.52 19.75 -28.33
CA GLY A 338 23.80 20.11 -27.71
C GLY A 338 24.79 18.95 -27.57
N ASN A 339 24.37 17.70 -27.79
CA ASN A 339 25.24 16.51 -27.80
C ASN A 339 24.77 15.47 -28.84
N MET A 340 25.71 14.81 -29.52
CA MET A 340 25.47 13.69 -30.45
C MET A 340 24.67 12.55 -29.80
N GLY A 341 24.96 12.23 -28.53
CA GLY A 341 24.28 11.13 -27.83
C GLY A 341 22.77 11.35 -27.67
N THR A 342 22.34 12.60 -27.47
CA THR A 342 20.91 12.93 -27.44
C THR A 342 20.25 12.75 -28.81
N ARG A 343 20.95 13.07 -29.91
CA ARG A 343 20.45 12.88 -31.29
C ARG A 343 20.12 11.42 -31.54
N ASP A 344 21.11 10.59 -31.21
CA ASP A 344 21.07 9.16 -31.45
C ASP A 344 19.96 8.51 -30.61
N MET A 345 19.71 9.01 -29.40
CA MET A 345 18.62 8.54 -28.55
C MET A 345 17.25 8.81 -29.18
N PHE A 346 16.95 10.05 -29.58
CA PHE A 346 15.67 10.39 -30.21
C PHE A 346 15.47 9.66 -31.53
N LYS A 347 16.54 9.50 -32.32
CA LYS A 347 16.50 8.72 -33.56
C LYS A 347 16.25 7.23 -33.30
N LYS A 348 16.88 6.64 -32.28
CA LYS A 348 16.69 5.22 -31.91
C LYS A 348 15.24 4.92 -31.52
N PHE A 349 14.55 5.87 -30.90
CA PHE A 349 13.19 5.72 -30.39
C PHE A 349 12.15 6.54 -31.19
N GLU A 350 12.44 6.88 -32.45
CA GLU A 350 11.59 7.75 -33.28
C GLU A 350 10.15 7.24 -33.47
N SER A 351 9.93 5.92 -33.35
CA SER A 351 8.60 5.31 -33.47
C SER A 351 7.71 5.45 -32.24
N VAL A 352 8.28 5.81 -31.08
CA VAL A 352 7.58 5.88 -29.78
C VAL A 352 7.73 7.24 -29.08
N VAL A 353 8.41 8.17 -29.73
CA VAL A 353 8.62 9.55 -29.29
C VAL A 353 7.81 10.47 -30.20
N CYS A 354 7.03 11.37 -29.62
CA CYS A 354 6.20 12.33 -30.36
C CYS A 354 5.20 11.67 -31.32
N GLN A 355 4.86 10.40 -31.12
CA GLN A 355 3.82 9.73 -31.88
C GLN A 355 2.48 10.39 -31.55
N LYS A 356 1.70 10.70 -32.60
CA LYS A 356 0.36 11.26 -32.47
C LYS A 356 -0.69 10.17 -32.53
N GLN A 357 -1.51 10.08 -31.49
CA GLN A 357 -2.70 9.26 -31.46
C GLN A 357 -3.95 10.15 -31.38
N PRO A 358 -5.09 9.74 -31.96
CA PRO A 358 -6.34 10.49 -31.83
C PRO A 358 -6.73 10.77 -30.37
N SER A 359 -6.40 9.86 -29.45
CA SER A 359 -6.59 9.97 -28.00
C SER A 359 -5.71 11.04 -27.33
N ASP A 360 -4.59 11.45 -27.94
CA ASP A 360 -3.64 12.40 -27.36
C ASP A 360 -4.22 13.82 -27.27
N MET A 361 -5.18 14.14 -28.12
CA MET A 361 -5.86 15.44 -28.13
C MET A 361 -7.02 15.52 -27.12
N PHE A 362 -7.48 14.37 -26.60
CA PHE A 362 -8.57 14.31 -25.64
C PHE A 362 -8.04 14.04 -24.24
N LEU A 363 -8.34 14.96 -23.32
CA LEU A 363 -8.47 14.62 -21.92
C LEU A 363 -9.73 13.75 -21.78
N VAL A 364 -9.64 12.47 -22.15
CA VAL A 364 -10.69 11.53 -21.76
C VAL A 364 -10.73 11.59 -20.24
N GLY A 365 -11.89 12.00 -19.70
CA GLY A 365 -12.15 12.01 -18.28
C GLY A 365 -11.98 10.61 -17.73
N SER A 366 -10.75 10.27 -17.38
CA SER A 366 -10.40 8.99 -16.75
C SER A 366 -10.73 9.00 -15.26
N THR A 367 -11.14 10.16 -14.73
CA THR A 367 -11.66 10.28 -13.37
C THR A 367 -13.01 9.57 -13.27
N PRO A 368 -13.14 8.56 -12.39
CA PRO A 368 -14.39 7.88 -12.15
C PRO A 368 -15.45 8.87 -11.66
N THR A 369 -16.62 8.83 -12.29
CA THR A 369 -17.80 9.54 -11.82
C THR A 369 -18.78 8.51 -11.28
N ARG A 370 -19.73 8.94 -10.44
CA ARG A 370 -20.79 8.05 -9.95
C ARG A 370 -21.49 7.31 -11.09
N GLN A 371 -21.80 8.02 -12.18
CA GLN A 371 -22.42 7.45 -13.37
C GLN A 371 -21.53 6.37 -14.02
N THR A 372 -20.24 6.65 -14.23
CA THR A 372 -19.34 5.67 -14.89
C THR A 372 -19.01 4.48 -14.00
N ILE A 373 -19.07 4.62 -12.68
CA ILE A 373 -18.94 3.51 -11.72
C ILE A 373 -20.19 2.62 -11.77
N GLU A 374 -21.38 3.21 -11.67
CA GLU A 374 -22.66 2.48 -11.67
C GLU A 374 -22.88 1.71 -12.99
N MET A 375 -22.39 2.22 -14.13
CA MET A 375 -22.44 1.51 -15.43
C MET A 375 -21.76 0.14 -15.41
N CYS A 376 -20.67 0.01 -14.65
CA CYS A 376 -19.88 -1.21 -14.64
C CYS A 376 -20.51 -2.30 -13.78
N ASP A 377 -21.22 -1.92 -12.71
CA ASP A 377 -21.94 -2.85 -11.83
C ASP A 377 -21.10 -4.10 -11.48
N ARG A 378 -19.83 -3.87 -11.07
CA ARG A 378 -18.87 -4.92 -10.66
C ARG A 378 -18.47 -5.92 -11.74
N ARG A 379 -18.61 -5.57 -13.01
CA ARG A 379 -18.21 -6.43 -14.15
C ARG A 379 -16.89 -5.96 -14.74
N PRO A 380 -15.72 -6.42 -14.22
CA PRO A 380 -14.43 -6.05 -14.80
C PRO A 380 -14.34 -6.54 -16.25
N PHE A 381 -13.75 -5.74 -17.12
CA PHE A 381 -13.65 -5.99 -18.57
C PHE A 381 -14.99 -6.05 -19.31
N GLY A 382 -16.10 -5.74 -18.65
CA GLY A 382 -17.40 -5.59 -19.30
C GLY A 382 -17.43 -4.42 -20.28
N GLN A 383 -18.21 -4.57 -21.35
CA GLN A 383 -18.48 -3.49 -22.28
C GLN A 383 -19.37 -2.43 -21.61
N CYS A 384 -19.01 -1.16 -21.76
CA CYS A 384 -19.80 -0.03 -21.26
C CYS A 384 -19.85 1.09 -22.31
N GLN A 385 -20.64 2.13 -22.05
CA GLN A 385 -20.74 3.30 -22.92
C GLN A 385 -20.34 4.55 -22.14
N THR A 386 -19.37 5.31 -22.65
CA THR A 386 -18.95 6.56 -22.01
C THR A 386 -20.04 7.63 -22.14
N PRO A 387 -20.00 8.70 -21.31
CA PRO A 387 -20.94 9.81 -21.43
C PRO A 387 -20.99 10.44 -22.84
N ASP A 388 -19.89 10.36 -23.60
CA ASP A 388 -19.78 10.83 -24.99
C ASP A 388 -20.39 9.86 -26.02
N GLY A 389 -20.95 8.73 -25.57
CA GLY A 389 -21.55 7.71 -26.43
C GLY A 389 -20.57 6.69 -27.03
N ARG A 390 -19.27 6.78 -26.74
CA ARG A 390 -18.26 5.82 -27.23
C ARG A 390 -18.29 4.51 -26.44
N THR A 391 -17.98 3.41 -27.11
CA THR A 391 -17.75 2.12 -26.42
C THR A 391 -16.54 2.24 -25.50
N GLY A 392 -16.68 1.78 -24.27
CA GLY A 392 -15.62 1.69 -23.28
C GLY A 392 -15.54 0.31 -22.66
N ILE A 393 -14.53 0.14 -21.81
CA ILE A 393 -14.30 -1.05 -20.98
C ILE A 393 -14.39 -0.67 -19.51
N CYS A 394 -15.03 -1.54 -18.73
CA CYS A 394 -14.98 -1.46 -17.28
C CYS A 394 -13.60 -1.86 -16.77
N TYR A 395 -12.80 -0.88 -16.40
CA TYR A 395 -11.40 -1.11 -16.06
C TYR A 395 -11.01 -0.29 -14.83
N ASN A 396 -10.16 -0.88 -13.98
CA ASN A 396 -9.53 -0.18 -12.87
C ASN A 396 -8.29 0.55 -13.39
N THR A 397 -8.44 1.82 -13.75
CA THR A 397 -7.31 2.65 -14.17
C THR A 397 -6.56 3.18 -12.96
N ARG A 398 -5.25 2.96 -12.89
CA ARG A 398 -4.36 3.57 -11.89
C ARG A 398 -4.76 3.29 -10.43
N LEU A 399 -5.23 2.08 -10.10
CA LEU A 399 -5.69 1.72 -8.75
C LEU A 399 -6.90 2.54 -8.26
N GLN A 400 -7.75 2.99 -9.18
CA GLN A 400 -9.02 3.65 -8.85
C GLN A 400 -10.18 2.65 -8.82
N VAL A 401 -11.37 3.11 -8.47
CA VAL A 401 -12.58 2.28 -8.55
C VAL A 401 -12.85 1.82 -9.99
N LEU A 402 -13.42 0.62 -10.13
CA LEU A 402 -13.89 0.12 -11.42
C LEU A 402 -14.88 1.11 -12.03
N SER A 403 -14.58 1.62 -13.22
CA SER A 403 -15.46 2.55 -13.92
C SER A 403 -15.34 2.40 -15.42
N CYS A 404 -16.32 2.94 -16.14
CA CYS A 404 -16.34 2.90 -17.59
C CYS A 404 -15.22 3.78 -18.17
N CYS A 405 -14.20 3.15 -18.75
CA CYS A 405 -13.07 3.80 -19.38
C CYS A 405 -13.21 3.76 -20.91
N GLY A 406 -13.16 4.94 -21.55
CA GLY A 406 -13.24 5.06 -23.01
C GLY A 406 -11.91 5.04 -23.76
N ASP A 407 -10.82 4.67 -23.10
CA ASP A 407 -9.50 4.57 -23.73
C ASP A 407 -9.35 3.20 -24.38
N GLU A 408 -9.21 3.21 -25.71
CA GLU A 408 -9.12 2.02 -26.55
C GLU A 408 -7.88 1.17 -26.23
N ASN A 409 -6.82 1.77 -25.68
CA ASN A 409 -5.62 1.04 -25.28
C ASN A 409 -5.92 -0.02 -24.22
N TYR A 410 -6.87 0.21 -23.30
CA TYR A 410 -7.25 -0.81 -22.31
C TYR A 410 -8.07 -1.95 -22.92
N ILE A 411 -8.84 -1.66 -23.98
CA ILE A 411 -9.59 -2.67 -24.74
C ILE A 411 -8.59 -3.57 -25.47
N GLU A 412 -7.67 -2.99 -26.22
CA GLU A 412 -6.65 -3.71 -26.98
C GLU A 412 -5.69 -4.48 -26.06
N LEU A 413 -5.29 -3.89 -24.93
CA LEU A 413 -4.50 -4.58 -23.91
C LEU A 413 -5.21 -5.84 -23.42
N ARG A 414 -6.50 -5.76 -23.08
CA ARG A 414 -7.23 -6.92 -22.58
C ARG A 414 -7.41 -8.00 -23.67
N ARG A 415 -7.69 -7.60 -24.92
CA ARG A 415 -7.71 -8.54 -26.07
C ARG A 415 -6.39 -9.29 -26.19
N TYR A 416 -5.27 -8.57 -26.09
CA TYR A 416 -3.94 -9.17 -26.18
C TYR A 416 -3.65 -10.12 -25.00
N GLN A 417 -4.06 -9.76 -23.78
CA GLN A 417 -3.96 -10.63 -22.61
C GLN A 417 -4.74 -11.94 -22.79
N ILE A 418 -5.96 -11.86 -23.34
CA ILE A 418 -6.79 -13.04 -23.64
C ILE A 418 -6.09 -13.93 -24.68
N GLN A 419 -5.59 -13.34 -25.78
CA GLN A 419 -4.89 -14.08 -26.84
C GLN A 419 -3.65 -14.83 -26.34
N LEU A 420 -2.89 -14.22 -25.43
CA LEU A 420 -1.70 -14.83 -24.84
C LEU A 420 -2.02 -15.75 -23.65
N GLY A 421 -3.26 -15.78 -23.15
CA GLY A 421 -3.63 -16.51 -21.94
C GLY A 421 -2.91 -16.01 -20.68
N VAL A 422 -2.59 -14.71 -20.61
CA VAL A 422 -1.86 -14.10 -19.48
C VAL A 422 -2.78 -13.26 -18.61
N GLY A 423 -2.51 -13.23 -17.30
CA GLY A 423 -3.30 -12.49 -16.33
C GLY A 423 -4.55 -13.24 -15.86
N GLN A 424 -5.62 -12.50 -15.55
CA GLN A 424 -6.87 -13.09 -15.08
C GLN A 424 -7.54 -13.89 -16.22
N LYS A 425 -7.96 -15.13 -15.92
CA LYS A 425 -8.73 -15.97 -16.85
C LYS A 425 -9.98 -15.21 -17.30
N CYS A 426 -10.21 -15.19 -18.61
CA CYS A 426 -11.31 -14.42 -19.16
C CYS A 426 -12.66 -15.08 -18.90
N ASP A 427 -13.69 -14.26 -18.73
CA ASP A 427 -15.08 -14.67 -18.62
C ASP A 427 -15.69 -14.76 -20.03
N PRO A 428 -16.06 -15.95 -20.52
CA PRO A 428 -16.55 -16.14 -21.89
C PRO A 428 -17.94 -15.54 -22.16
N GLU A 429 -18.72 -15.21 -21.13
CA GLU A 429 -19.97 -14.48 -21.29
C GLU A 429 -19.73 -12.97 -21.31
N LEU A 430 -18.99 -12.47 -20.32
CA LEU A 430 -18.76 -11.03 -20.14
C LEU A 430 -17.76 -10.45 -21.14
N GLU A 431 -16.72 -11.21 -21.48
CA GLU A 431 -15.57 -10.78 -22.30
C GLU A 431 -15.64 -11.34 -23.73
N LYS A 432 -16.78 -11.87 -24.14
CA LYS A 432 -17.02 -12.34 -25.52
C LYS A 432 -16.72 -11.26 -26.56
N TRP A 433 -17.05 -10.01 -26.25
CA TRP A 433 -16.80 -8.85 -27.11
C TRP A 433 -15.30 -8.50 -27.27
N LEU A 434 -14.45 -9.09 -26.41
CA LEU A 434 -12.99 -9.02 -26.43
C LEU A 434 -12.35 -10.26 -27.06
N GLY A 435 -13.15 -11.23 -27.53
CA GLY A 435 -12.66 -12.46 -28.14
C GLY A 435 -12.36 -13.59 -27.14
N CYS A 436 -12.91 -13.53 -25.91
CA CYS A 436 -12.88 -14.68 -25.02
C CYS A 436 -13.80 -15.79 -25.56
N GLU A 437 -13.29 -17.02 -25.63
CA GLU A 437 -14.03 -18.19 -26.09
C GLU A 437 -14.18 -19.24 -24.98
N ASP A 438 -15.25 -20.02 -25.02
CA ASP A 438 -15.44 -21.17 -24.14
C ASP A 438 -14.42 -22.26 -24.47
N GLU A 439 -13.52 -22.60 -23.53
CA GLU A 439 -12.60 -23.74 -23.67
C GLU A 439 -13.32 -25.06 -24.00
N HIS A 440 -14.62 -25.18 -23.68
CA HIS A 440 -15.45 -26.35 -23.99
C HIS A 440 -15.89 -26.48 -25.46
N LYS A 441 -15.64 -25.49 -26.32
CA LYS A 441 -16.00 -25.55 -27.75
C LYS A 441 -14.83 -25.83 -28.69
N ILE A 442 -13.60 -25.93 -28.17
CA ILE A 442 -12.39 -26.16 -28.98
C ILE A 442 -12.11 -27.67 -29.20
N VAL A 443 -12.92 -28.55 -28.58
CA VAL A 443 -12.87 -30.00 -28.80
C VAL A 443 -14.17 -30.49 -29.43
N GLN A 444 -14.40 -30.16 -30.70
CA GLN A 444 -15.28 -30.94 -31.59
C GLN A 444 -14.68 -31.03 -32.99
#